data_AF-A0A819IAS1-F1
#
_entry.id   AF-A0A819IAS1-F1
#
_cell.length_a   1.000
_cell.length_b   1.000
_cell.length_c   1.000
_cell.angle_alpha   90.00
_cell.angle_beta   90.00
_cell.angle_gamma   90.00
#
_symmetry.space_group_name_H-M   'P 1'
#
loop_
_entity.id
_entity.type
_entity.pdbx_description
1 polymer ?
#
loop_
_entity_poly.entity_id
_entity_poly.type
_entity_poly.pdbx_seq_one_letter_code
_entity_poly.pdbx_strand_id
1 'polypeptide(L)'
;MSNIIQCKDLSERVDLCEPLRMYLKPIARINISVPIPPTMRVAGATMSTWEIMDKIRELILPDEFVFLRLLKSAGELYRFEGELESKAIAR
;
A
#
# COMPACT_ATOMS: atom_id res chain seq x y z
N MET A 1 -13.85 -14.38 4.71
CA MET A 1 -12.96 -15.27 3.92
C MET A 1 -11.54 -14.88 4.25
N SER A 2 -10.73 -15.80 4.77
CA SER A 2 -9.33 -15.54 5.08
C SER A 2 -8.54 -15.43 3.78
N ASN A 3 -7.82 -14.32 3.58
CA ASN A 3 -7.02 -14.10 2.39
C ASN A 3 -5.66 -14.78 2.61
N ILE A 4 -5.44 -15.92 1.93
CA ILE A 4 -4.17 -16.66 2.02
C ILE A 4 -3.30 -16.21 0.85
N ILE A 5 -2.20 -15.55 1.16
CA ILE A 5 -1.26 -15.01 0.18
C ILE A 5 0.09 -15.71 0.40
N GLN A 6 0.78 -16.06 -0.69
CA GLN A 6 2.13 -16.60 -0.61
C GLN A 6 3.10 -15.48 -0.20
N CYS A 7 3.77 -15.65 0.95
CA CYS A 7 4.85 -14.75 1.37
C CYS A 7 6.08 -14.99 0.50
N LYS A 8 6.57 -13.94 -0.16
CA LYS A 8 7.70 -14.04 -1.10
C LYS A 8 9.05 -13.98 -0.38
N ASP A 9 9.11 -13.28 0.76
CA ASP A 9 10.33 -13.06 1.52
C ASP A 9 10.18 -13.44 3.00
N LEU A 10 11.01 -14.39 3.45
CA LEU A 10 11.02 -14.88 4.83
C LEU A 10 12.09 -14.21 5.72
N SER A 11 12.83 -13.23 5.20
CA SER A 11 14.00 -12.64 5.88
C SER A 11 13.64 -11.98 7.24
N GLU A 12 12.51 -11.30 7.32
CA GLU A 12 12.03 -10.57 8.51
C GLU A 12 11.07 -11.40 9.38
N ARG A 13 11.00 -12.71 9.20
CA ARG A 13 10.08 -13.55 9.99
C ARG A 13 10.41 -13.49 11.48
N VAL A 14 9.37 -13.55 12.31
CA VAL A 14 9.46 -13.58 13.77
C VAL A 14 8.76 -14.83 14.29
N ASP A 15 9.34 -15.49 15.28
CA ASP A 15 8.75 -16.70 15.87
C ASP A 15 7.45 -16.36 16.61
N LEU A 16 6.37 -17.08 16.29
CA LEU A 16 5.12 -17.05 17.05
C LEU A 16 5.04 -18.23 18.01
N CYS A 17 5.37 -19.42 17.50
CA CYS A 17 5.35 -20.66 18.24
C CYS A 17 6.28 -21.67 17.56
N GLU A 18 7.50 -21.79 18.08
CA GLU A 18 8.53 -22.69 17.55
C GLU A 18 8.10 -24.18 17.53
N PRO A 19 7.45 -24.74 18.58
CA PRO A 19 7.05 -26.16 18.56
C PRO A 19 6.12 -26.52 17.41
N LEU A 20 5.29 -25.57 16.97
CA LEU A 20 4.36 -25.72 15.86
C LEU A 20 4.90 -25.16 14.54
N ARG A 21 6.16 -24.68 14.52
CA ARG A 21 6.79 -24.02 13.36
C ARG A 21 5.93 -22.88 12.79
N MET A 22 5.32 -22.09 13.66
CA MET A 22 4.53 -20.93 13.28
C MET A 22 5.36 -19.65 13.40
N TYR A 23 5.34 -18.86 12.34
CA TYR A 23 6.08 -17.61 12.22
C TYR A 23 5.14 -16.49 11.77
N LEU A 24 5.46 -15.26 12.16
CA LEU A 24 4.83 -14.04 11.67
C LEU A 24 5.73 -13.35 10.66
N LYS A 25 5.13 -12.87 9.58
CA LYS A 25 5.75 -11.89 8.69
C LYS A 25 5.24 -10.51 9.11
N PRO A 26 6.11 -9.60 9.57
CA PRO A 26 5.71 -8.24 9.86
C PRO A 26 5.24 -7.53 8.60
N ILE A 27 4.22 -6.68 8.73
CA ILE A 27 3.67 -5.88 7.64
C ILE A 27 3.81 -4.41 8.01
N ALA A 28 4.38 -3.61 7.10
CA ALA A 28 4.41 -2.15 7.21
C ALA A 28 3.14 -1.57 6.59
N ARG A 29 2.54 -0.57 7.26
CA ARG A 29 1.33 0.11 6.79
C ARG A 29 1.63 1.58 6.56
N ILE A 30 1.31 2.07 5.37
CA ILE A 30 1.52 3.46 4.99
C ILE A 30 0.20 4.13 4.61
N ASN A 31 0.06 5.40 4.97
CA ASN A 31 -1.06 6.24 4.59
C ASN A 31 -0.59 7.25 3.55
N ILE A 32 -1.20 7.23 2.37
CA ILE A 32 -0.82 8.10 1.25
C ILE A 32 -1.92 9.12 1.05
N SER A 33 -1.55 10.40 1.04
CA SER A 33 -2.47 11.51 0.79
C SER A 33 -2.07 12.20 -0.51
N VAL A 34 -2.94 12.12 -1.53
CA VAL A 34 -2.70 12.69 -2.86
C VAL A 34 -3.60 13.90 -3.06
N PRO A 35 -3.07 15.13 -2.97
CA PRO A 35 -3.83 16.33 -3.27
C PRO A 35 -4.03 16.49 -4.78
N ILE A 36 -5.22 16.91 -5.18
CA ILE A 36 -5.56 17.16 -6.58
C ILE A 36 -5.05 18.56 -6.97
N PRO A 37 -4.20 18.70 -8.00
CA PRO A 37 -3.72 19.99 -8.46
C PRO A 37 -4.86 20.93 -8.88
N PRO A 38 -4.81 22.24 -8.53
CA PRO A 38 -5.83 23.20 -8.92
C PRO A 38 -6.06 23.31 -10.42
N THR A 39 -5.00 23.14 -11.22
CA THR A 39 -5.05 23.20 -12.69
C THR A 39 -5.90 22.10 -13.31
N MET A 40 -5.89 20.88 -12.75
CA MET A 40 -6.75 19.79 -13.19
C MET A 40 -8.23 20.07 -12.91
N ARG A 41 -8.52 20.74 -11.79
CA ARG A 41 -9.89 21.11 -11.40
C ARG A 41 -10.49 22.12 -12.37
N VAL A 42 -9.73 23.14 -12.75
CA VAL A 42 -10.16 24.19 -13.68
C VAL A 42 -10.37 23.63 -15.09
N ALA A 43 -9.54 22.66 -15.51
CA ALA A 43 -9.63 22.04 -16.82
C ALA A 43 -10.74 20.98 -16.95
N GLY A 44 -11.49 20.68 -15.88
CA GLY A 44 -12.46 19.57 -15.86
C GLY A 44 -11.82 18.18 -16.04
N ALA A 45 -10.49 18.10 -15.94
CA ALA A 45 -9.75 16.87 -16.08
C ALA A 45 -9.84 16.07 -14.77
N THR A 46 -10.43 14.88 -14.83
CA THR A 46 -10.48 13.94 -13.71
C THR A 46 -9.42 12.87 -13.89
N MET A 47 -8.68 12.55 -12.83
CA MET A 47 -7.90 11.31 -12.80
C MET A 47 -8.75 10.22 -12.16
N SER A 48 -8.76 9.05 -12.79
CA SER A 48 -9.37 7.87 -12.20
C SER A 48 -8.56 7.42 -10.98
N THR A 49 -9.25 6.81 -10.01
CA THR A 49 -8.60 6.18 -8.87
C THR A 49 -7.54 5.17 -9.31
N TRP A 50 -7.80 4.45 -10.41
CA TRP A 50 -6.88 3.45 -10.95
C TRP A 50 -5.57 4.08 -11.42
N GLU A 51 -5.61 5.18 -12.18
CA GLU A 51 -4.41 5.90 -12.63
C GLU A 51 -3.55 6.38 -11.45
N ILE A 52 -4.20 6.85 -10.36
CA ILE A 52 -3.47 7.25 -9.15
C ILE A 52 -2.82 6.04 -8.49
N MET A 53 -3.54 4.92 -8.37
CA MET A 53 -3.00 3.69 -7.80
C MET A 53 -1.84 3.13 -8.64
N ASP A 54 -1.91 3.25 -9.96
CA ASP A 54 -0.86 2.80 -10.87
C ASP A 54 0.42 3.63 -10.69
N LYS A 55 0.29 4.96 -10.67
CA LYS A 55 1.41 5.85 -10.35
C LYS A 55 2.01 5.59 -8.97
N ILE A 56 1.17 5.31 -7.97
CA ILE A 56 1.63 4.95 -6.63
C ILE A 56 2.47 3.65 -6.68
N ARG A 57 2.08 2.67 -7.50
CA ARG A 57 2.85 1.43 -7.68
C ARG A 57 4.18 1.65 -8.40
N GLU A 58 4.22 2.53 -9.40
CA GLU A 58 5.46 2.90 -10.08
C GLU A 58 6.45 3.59 -9.13
N LEU A 59 5.95 4.46 -8.24
CA LEU A 59 6.78 5.24 -7.32
C LEU A 59 7.43 4.42 -6.20
N ILE A 60 6.91 3.24 -5.89
CA ILE A 60 7.43 2.39 -4.81
C ILE A 60 8.43 1.34 -5.29
N LEU A 61 8.65 1.22 -6.60
CA LEU A 61 9.63 0.28 -7.14
C LEU A 61 11.04 0.53 -6.54
N PRO A 62 11.78 -0.53 -6.20
CA PRO A 62 11.54 -1.94 -6.52
C PRO A 62 10.57 -2.67 -5.58
N ASP A 63 10.04 -2.01 -4.55
CA ASP A 63 9.13 -2.61 -3.59
C ASP A 63 7.71 -2.78 -4.15
N GLU A 64 6.94 -3.69 -3.55
CA GLU A 64 5.57 -4.00 -3.96
C GLU A 64 4.58 -3.89 -2.79
N PHE A 65 3.39 -3.36 -3.08
CA PHE A 65 2.27 -3.42 -2.14
C PHE A 65 1.67 -4.82 -2.08
N VAL A 66 1.57 -5.39 -0.88
CA VAL A 66 0.70 -6.55 -0.60
C VAL A 66 -0.76 -6.15 -0.76
N PHE A 67 -1.07 -4.94 -0.31
CA PHE A 67 -2.39 -4.38 -0.34
C PHE A 67 -2.33 -2.88 -0.60
N LEU A 68 -3.22 -2.36 -1.46
CA LEU A 68 -3.38 -0.93 -1.68
C LEU A 68 -4.87 -0.63 -1.86
N ARG A 69 -5.43 0.25 -1.03
CA ARG A 69 -6.87 0.57 -1.02
C ARG A 69 -7.11 2.07 -0.91
N LEU A 70 -8.10 2.56 -1.65
CA LEU A 70 -8.66 3.89 -1.45
C LEU A 70 -9.51 3.90 -0.16
N LEU A 71 -9.13 4.73 0.81
CA LEU A 71 -9.91 4.95 2.03
C LEU A 71 -11.00 6.00 1.82
N LYS A 72 -10.66 7.11 1.16
CA LYS A 72 -11.57 8.23 0.95
C LYS A 72 -11.15 9.01 -0.29
N SER A 73 -12.11 9.30 -1.16
CA SER A 73 -12.02 10.34 -2.18
C SER A 73 -12.95 11.48 -1.77
N ALA A 74 -12.40 12.64 -1.42
CA ALA A 74 -13.23 13.78 -1.05
C ALA A 74 -12.62 15.08 -1.57
N GLY A 75 -13.40 15.79 -2.39
CA GLY A 75 -13.09 17.11 -2.92
C GLY A 75 -11.74 17.14 -3.63
N GLU A 76 -10.72 17.53 -2.88
CA GLU A 76 -9.37 17.82 -3.36
C GLU A 76 -8.30 16.83 -2.87
N LEU A 77 -8.70 15.76 -2.18
CA LEU A 77 -7.76 14.83 -1.55
C LEU A 77 -8.21 13.37 -1.69
N TYR A 78 -7.31 12.55 -2.22
CA TYR A 78 -7.43 11.09 -2.15
C TYR A 78 -6.58 10.57 -0.99
N ARG A 79 -7.16 9.69 -0.18
CA ARG A 79 -6.45 8.98 0.88
C ARG A 79 -6.41 7.51 0.56
N PHE A 80 -5.20 6.96 0.49
CA PHE A 80 -4.95 5.54 0.30
C PHE A 80 -4.25 4.96 1.51
N GLU A 81 -4.40 3.67 1.64
CA GLU A 81 -3.70 2.82 2.58
C GLU A 81 -2.99 1.73 1.83
N GLY A 82 -1.69 1.61 2.08
CA GLY A 82 -0.84 0.57 1.52
C GLY A 82 -0.27 -0.32 2.61
N GLU A 83 -0.19 -1.62 2.36
CA GLU A 83 0.54 -2.60 3.17
C GLU A 83 1.70 -3.19 2.38
N LEU A 84 2.86 -3.33 3.04
CA LEU A 84 4.11 -3.82 2.48
C LEU A 84 4.71 -4.94 3.35
N GLU A 85 5.41 -5.89 2.72
CA GLU A 85 6.04 -7.01 3.44
C GLU A 85 7.31 -6.64 4.21
N SER A 86 7.90 -5.46 4.00
CA SER A 86 9.15 -5.07 4.68
C SER A 86 8.97 -3.88 5.62
N LYS A 87 9.53 -4.01 6.81
CA LYS A 87 9.64 -2.91 7.79
C LYS A 87 10.54 -1.78 7.33
N ALA A 88 11.52 -2.05 6.46
CA ALA A 88 12.56 -1.08 6.10
C ALA A 88 12.02 0.12 5.31
N ILE A 89 10.86 -0.04 4.67
CA ILE A 89 10.28 0.93 3.72
C ILE A 89 9.48 2.03 4.45
N ALA A 90 8.90 1.72 5.61
CA ALA A 90 8.18 2.69 6.43
C ALA A 90 9.14 3.30 7.48
N ARG A 91 9.93 4.29 7.08
CA ARG A 91 10.70 5.14 7.99
C ARG A 91 10.11 6.54 8.07
#